data_AF-A0A442U0J5-F1
#
_entry.id   AF-A0A442U0J5-F1
#
_cell.length_a   1.000
_cell.length_b   1.000
_cell.length_c   1.000
_cell.angle_alpha   90.00
_cell.angle_beta   90.00
_cell.angle_gamma   90.00
#
_symmetry.space_group_name_H-M   'P 1'
#
loop_
_entity.id
_entity.type
_entity.pdbx_description
1 polymer ?
#
loop_
_entity_poly.entity_id
_entity_poly.type
_entity_poly.pdbx_seq_one_letter_code
_entity_poly.pdbx_strand_id
1 'polypeptide(L)'
;MSKALTSFALVAILTALLMALSLAVARHGYPFGAIGAERLDDVADAGTFIPLAGVYFFSALLMMILPIRVAGIVLTHAADAIFWTVIVLFAAIIGGLAARWAFDRSNVLPALLNWRFLFVAAVVGCHLFMNELRRNILLRSLFFVVFAAATLACLFWSFTI
;
A
#
# COMPACT_ATOMS: atom_id res chain seq x y z
N MET A 1 -3.51 -15.02 -9.56
CA MET A 1 -2.80 -13.77 -9.92
C MET A 1 -3.62 -12.85 -10.84
N SER A 2 -4.51 -13.35 -11.70
CA SER A 2 -5.36 -12.50 -12.58
C SER A 2 -6.17 -11.45 -11.82
N LYS A 3 -6.84 -11.83 -10.73
CA LYS A 3 -7.67 -10.92 -9.92
C LYS A 3 -6.90 -9.71 -9.38
N ALA A 4 -5.66 -9.91 -8.93
CA ALA A 4 -4.84 -8.82 -8.38
C ALA A 4 -4.43 -7.83 -9.47
N LEU A 5 -3.99 -8.32 -10.62
CA LEU A 5 -3.64 -7.49 -11.76
C LEU A 5 -4.86 -6.72 -12.28
N THR A 6 -6.02 -7.38 -12.41
CA THR A 6 -7.24 -6.73 -12.89
C THR A 6 -7.76 -5.67 -11.92
N SER A 7 -7.76 -5.96 -10.60
CA SER A 7 -8.18 -4.99 -9.60
C SER A 7 -7.21 -3.80 -9.53
N PHE A 8 -5.91 -4.07 -9.58
CA PHE A 8 -4.89 -3.03 -9.65
C PHE A 8 -5.08 -2.14 -10.89
N ALA A 9 -5.20 -2.74 -12.08
CA ALA A 9 -5.38 -2.00 -13.33
C ALA A 9 -6.68 -1.18 -13.31
N LEU A 10 -7.79 -1.75 -12.84
CA LEU A 10 -9.06 -1.06 -12.74
C LEU A 10 -8.96 0.17 -11.83
N VAL A 11 -8.39 0.02 -10.63
CA VAL A 11 -8.22 1.14 -9.70
C VAL A 11 -7.29 2.19 -10.30
N ALA A 12 -6.14 1.80 -10.85
CA ALA A 12 -5.20 2.72 -11.46
C ALA A 12 -5.83 3.54 -12.60
N ILE A 13 -6.59 2.89 -13.48
CA ILE A 13 -7.28 3.55 -14.60
C ILE A 13 -8.36 4.50 -14.09
N LEU A 14 -9.21 4.06 -13.16
CA LEU A 14 -10.29 4.90 -12.62
C LEU A 14 -9.72 6.11 -11.86
N THR A 15 -8.67 5.92 -11.06
CA THR A 15 -7.98 7.01 -10.38
C THR A 15 -7.30 7.96 -11.37
N ALA A 16 -6.68 7.44 -12.43
CA ALA A 16 -6.09 8.27 -13.49
C ALA A 16 -7.15 9.12 -14.20
N LEU A 17 -8.32 8.56 -14.50
CA LEU A 17 -9.43 9.29 -15.10
C LEU A 17 -9.98 10.38 -14.19
N LEU A 18 -10.14 10.09 -12.88
CA LEU A 18 -10.56 11.08 -11.89
C LEU A 18 -9.55 12.23 -11.77
N MET A 19 -8.26 11.92 -11.72
CA MET A 19 -7.19 12.92 -11.70
C MET A 19 -7.18 13.74 -13.00
N ALA A 20 -7.29 13.10 -14.16
CA ALA A 20 -7.34 13.77 -15.46
C ALA A 20 -8.54 14.71 -15.58
N LEU A 21 -9.73 14.29 -15.12
CA LEU A 21 -10.91 15.13 -15.07
C LEU A 21 -10.69 16.34 -14.16
N SER A 22 -10.09 16.13 -12.99
CA SER A 22 -9.79 17.19 -12.02
C SER A 22 -8.82 18.23 -12.62
N LEU A 23 -7.76 17.76 -13.29
CA LEU A 23 -6.79 18.61 -13.99
C LEU A 23 -7.41 19.35 -15.19
N ALA A 24 -8.27 18.68 -15.96
CA ALA A 24 -8.96 19.28 -17.10
C ALA A 24 -9.91 20.40 -16.63
N VAL A 25 -10.73 20.14 -15.61
CA VAL A 25 -11.64 21.13 -15.01
C VAL A 25 -10.87 22.33 -14.44
N ALA A 26 -9.73 22.08 -13.78
CA ALA A 26 -8.87 23.15 -13.27
C ALA A 26 -8.29 24.03 -14.40
N ARG A 27 -7.88 23.43 -15.53
CA ARG A 27 -7.40 24.17 -16.71
C ARG A 27 -8.47 25.07 -17.33
N HIS A 28 -9.75 24.71 -17.18
CA HIS A 28 -10.88 25.51 -17.67
C HIS A 28 -11.27 26.65 -16.70
N GLY A 29 -10.52 26.84 -15.60
CA GLY A 29 -10.74 27.94 -14.66
C GLY A 29 -11.74 27.65 -13.54
N TYR A 30 -12.26 26.42 -13.45
CA TYR A 30 -13.16 26.03 -12.37
C TYR A 30 -12.38 25.58 -11.12
N PRO A 31 -12.68 26.15 -9.93
CA PRO A 31 -11.93 25.86 -8.70
C PRO A 31 -12.10 24.41 -8.21
N PHE A 32 -13.21 23.76 -8.58
CA PHE A 32 -13.51 22.37 -8.20
C PHE A 32 -12.45 21.37 -8.70
N GLY A 33 -11.79 21.67 -9.83
CA GLY A 33 -10.74 20.80 -10.36
C GLY A 33 -9.50 20.76 -9.48
N ALA A 34 -9.11 21.90 -8.89
CA ALA A 34 -7.98 21.98 -7.97
C ALA A 34 -8.28 21.23 -6.66
N ILE A 35 -9.49 21.43 -6.12
CA ILE A 35 -9.95 20.74 -4.91
C ILE A 35 -9.99 19.22 -5.15
N GLY A 36 -10.52 18.77 -6.28
CA GLY A 36 -10.57 17.34 -6.62
C GLY A 36 -9.18 16.70 -6.69
N ALA A 37 -8.22 17.39 -7.33
CA ALA A 37 -6.85 16.90 -7.43
C ALA A 37 -6.13 16.86 -6.06
N GLU A 38 -6.35 17.85 -5.20
CA GLU A 38 -5.79 17.90 -3.84
C GLU A 38 -6.35 16.77 -2.97
N ARG A 39 -7.67 16.56 -2.98
CA ARG A 39 -8.28 15.45 -2.22
C ARG A 39 -7.83 14.09 -2.69
N LEU A 40 -7.59 13.93 -3.99
CA LEU A 40 -7.08 12.69 -4.54
C LEU A 40 -5.62 12.45 -4.13
N ASP A 41 -4.81 13.51 -3.98
CA ASP A 41 -3.45 13.43 -3.44
C ASP A 41 -3.42 13.08 -1.96
N ASP A 42 -4.30 13.69 -1.15
CA ASP A 42 -4.43 13.39 0.28
C ASP A 42 -4.74 11.89 0.50
N VAL A 43 -5.59 11.32 -0.37
CA VAL A 43 -5.92 9.89 -0.33
C VAL A 43 -4.76 9.04 -0.86
N ALA A 44 -4.13 9.48 -1.96
CA ALA A 44 -3.01 8.80 -2.60
C ALA A 44 -1.66 9.23 -1.98
N ASP A 45 -1.59 9.32 -0.66
CA ASP A 45 -0.34 9.66 0.03
C ASP A 45 0.46 8.39 0.36
N ALA A 46 1.72 8.39 -0.08
CA ALA A 46 2.73 7.39 0.29
C ALA A 46 2.98 7.39 1.82
N GLY A 47 2.67 8.51 2.48
CA GLY A 47 2.25 8.64 3.88
C GLY A 47 1.79 7.35 4.55
N THR A 48 0.74 6.83 3.95
CA THR A 48 -0.13 5.83 4.55
C THR A 48 0.48 4.42 4.55
N PHE A 49 1.55 4.17 3.78
CA PHE A 49 2.18 2.84 3.74
C PHE A 49 2.87 2.43 5.04
N ILE A 50 3.44 3.38 5.79
CA ILE A 50 4.12 3.08 7.06
C ILE A 50 3.12 2.53 8.10
N PRO A 51 2.02 3.24 8.43
CA PRO A 51 1.05 2.72 9.39
C PRO A 51 0.37 1.44 8.88
N LEU A 52 0.05 1.34 7.58
CA LEU A 52 -0.52 0.12 7.01
C LEU A 52 0.42 -1.08 7.14
N ALA A 53 1.72 -0.89 6.86
CA ALA A 53 2.72 -1.94 7.02
C ALA A 53 2.89 -2.33 8.49
N GLY A 54 2.85 -1.37 9.43
CA GLY A 54 2.88 -1.66 10.86
C GLY A 54 1.73 -2.57 11.31
N VAL A 55 0.50 -2.26 10.90
CA VAL A 55 -0.67 -3.10 11.22
C VAL A 55 -0.58 -4.46 10.52
N TYR A 56 -0.04 -4.51 9.30
CA TYR A 56 0.21 -5.76 8.59
C TYR A 56 1.22 -6.65 9.33
N PHE A 57 2.37 -6.10 9.72
CA PHE A 57 3.40 -6.84 10.45
C PHE A 57 2.93 -7.29 11.82
N PHE A 58 2.11 -6.48 12.49
CA PHE A 58 1.45 -6.91 13.72
C PHE A 58 0.49 -8.09 13.48
N SER A 59 -0.30 -8.04 12.40
CA SER A 59 -1.17 -9.16 12.01
C SER A 59 -0.35 -10.42 11.69
N ALA A 60 0.77 -10.28 11.00
CA ALA A 60 1.70 -11.36 10.70
C ALA A 60 2.35 -11.94 11.98
N LEU A 61 2.75 -11.09 12.92
CA LEU A 61 3.25 -11.47 14.24
C LEU A 61 2.24 -12.35 14.98
N LEU A 62 0.98 -11.91 15.02
CA LEU A 62 -0.11 -12.67 15.64
C LEU A 62 -0.23 -14.06 15.00
N MET A 63 -0.19 -14.17 13.67
CA MET A 63 -0.24 -15.48 13.00
C MET A 63 0.92 -16.41 13.37
N MET A 64 2.07 -15.88 13.78
CA MET A 64 3.21 -16.69 14.23
C MET A 64 3.04 -17.23 15.64
N ILE A 65 2.24 -16.61 16.51
CA ILE A 65 2.00 -17.12 17.87
C ILE A 65 0.72 -17.96 17.93
N LEU A 66 -0.34 -17.54 17.24
CA LEU A 66 -1.65 -18.13 17.43
C LEU A 66 -1.79 -19.58 16.93
N PRO A 67 -2.75 -20.34 17.49
CA PRO A 67 -3.14 -21.64 16.94
C PRO A 67 -3.61 -21.52 15.48
N ILE A 68 -3.38 -22.56 14.69
CA ILE A 68 -3.62 -22.57 13.22
C ILE A 68 -5.01 -22.04 12.84
N ARG A 69 -6.07 -22.40 13.58
CA ARG A 69 -7.43 -21.93 13.28
C ARG A 69 -7.57 -20.42 13.40
N VAL A 70 -7.05 -19.85 14.49
CA VAL A 70 -7.16 -18.40 14.74
C VAL A 70 -6.21 -17.62 13.84
N ALA A 71 -5.03 -18.16 13.57
CA ALA A 71 -4.10 -17.59 12.58
C ALA A 71 -4.71 -17.55 11.16
N GLY A 72 -5.62 -18.47 10.83
CA GLY A 72 -6.41 -18.43 9.61
C GLY A 72 -7.40 -17.26 9.59
N ILE A 73 -8.10 -17.00 10.70
CA ILE A 73 -9.03 -15.86 10.84
C ILE A 73 -8.28 -14.53 10.68
N VAL A 74 -7.10 -14.39 11.31
CA VAL A 74 -6.27 -13.18 11.19
C VAL A 74 -5.80 -13.00 9.74
N LEU A 75 -5.48 -14.08 9.03
CA LEU A 75 -5.11 -14.00 7.61
C LEU A 75 -6.25 -13.45 6.78
N THR A 76 -7.43 -14.05 6.85
CA THR A 76 -8.55 -13.72 5.95
C THR A 76 -9.19 -12.37 6.26
N HIS A 77 -9.22 -11.94 7.52
CA HIS A 77 -9.94 -10.73 7.92
C HIS A 77 -9.04 -9.51 8.15
N ALA A 78 -7.80 -9.69 8.56
CA ALA A 78 -6.88 -8.59 8.81
C ALA A 78 -5.82 -8.49 7.70
N ALA A 79 -4.99 -9.51 7.52
CA ALA A 79 -3.86 -9.40 6.62
C ALA A 79 -4.26 -9.33 5.14
N ASP A 80 -5.25 -10.12 4.69
CA ASP A 80 -5.78 -10.06 3.33
C ASP A 80 -6.38 -8.67 3.05
N ALA A 81 -7.16 -8.14 3.99
CA ALA A 81 -7.77 -6.81 3.87
C ALA A 81 -6.71 -5.70 3.76
N ILE A 82 -5.65 -5.77 4.58
CA ILE A 82 -4.55 -4.81 4.54
C ILE A 82 -3.74 -4.97 3.26
N PHE A 83 -3.45 -6.20 2.83
CA PHE A 83 -2.76 -6.49 1.57
C PHE A 83 -3.49 -5.87 0.37
N TRP A 84 -4.82 -6.06 0.29
CA TRP A 84 -5.61 -5.45 -0.77
C TRP A 84 -5.65 -3.93 -0.67
N THR A 85 -5.75 -3.37 0.55
CA THR A 85 -5.67 -1.92 0.77
C THR A 85 -4.35 -1.34 0.25
N VAL A 86 -3.22 -2.02 0.53
CA VAL A 86 -1.89 -1.61 0.03
C VAL A 86 -1.84 -1.64 -1.50
N ILE A 87 -2.39 -2.68 -2.14
CA ILE A 87 -2.46 -2.78 -3.61
C ILE A 87 -3.32 -1.65 -4.20
N VAL A 88 -4.49 -1.39 -3.62
CA VAL A 88 -5.42 -0.34 -4.09
C VAL A 88 -4.80 1.03 -3.95
N LEU A 89 -4.17 1.32 -2.80
CA LEU A 89 -3.48 2.59 -2.57
C LEU A 89 -2.32 2.78 -3.55
N PHE A 90 -1.51 1.75 -3.76
CA PHE A 90 -0.40 1.79 -4.71
C PHE A 90 -0.90 2.01 -6.15
N ALA A 91 -1.99 1.34 -6.54
CA ALA A 91 -2.64 1.55 -7.83
C ALA A 91 -3.14 2.98 -8.01
N ALA A 92 -3.77 3.55 -6.97
CA ALA A 92 -4.26 4.92 -6.97
C ALA A 92 -3.13 5.93 -7.17
N ILE A 93 -2.01 5.75 -6.45
CA ILE A 93 -0.81 6.59 -6.60
C ILE A 93 -0.28 6.53 -8.03
N ILE A 94 -0.09 5.32 -8.58
CA ILE A 94 0.40 5.15 -9.95
C ILE A 94 -0.55 5.78 -10.97
N GLY A 95 -1.86 5.60 -10.80
CA GLY A 95 -2.88 6.22 -11.65
C GLY A 95 -2.83 7.74 -11.62
N GLY A 96 -2.70 8.34 -10.43
CA GLY A 96 -2.57 9.79 -10.26
C GLY A 96 -1.29 10.35 -10.89
N LEU A 97 -0.16 9.66 -10.71
CA LEU A 97 1.12 10.03 -11.31
C LEU A 97 1.07 9.94 -12.84
N ALA A 98 0.47 8.87 -13.39
CA ALA A 98 0.32 8.68 -14.83
C ALA A 98 -0.52 9.80 -15.47
N ALA A 99 -1.63 10.20 -14.84
CA ALA A 99 -2.45 11.32 -15.30
C ALA A 99 -1.66 12.64 -15.29
N ARG A 100 -0.85 12.90 -14.26
CA ARG A 100 -0.03 14.13 -14.18
C ARG A 100 1.05 14.18 -15.24
N TRP A 101 1.70 13.05 -15.49
CA TRP A 101 2.67 12.91 -16.55
C TRP A 101 2.05 13.18 -17.92
N ALA A 102 0.84 12.66 -18.17
CA ALA A 102 0.09 12.94 -19.41
C ALA A 102 -0.33 14.42 -19.57
N PHE A 103 -0.51 15.15 -18.46
CA PHE A 103 -0.81 16.58 -18.44
C PHE A 103 0.46 17.46 -18.34
N ASP A 104 1.62 16.92 -18.73
CA ASP A 104 2.91 17.62 -18.87
C ASP A 104 3.48 18.22 -17.56
N ARG A 105 3.14 17.61 -16.42
CA ARG A 105 3.94 17.80 -15.20
C ARG A 105 5.12 16.83 -15.25
N SER A 106 6.27 17.32 -15.72
CA SER A 106 7.51 16.52 -15.84
C SER A 106 8.20 16.21 -14.50
N ASN A 107 7.93 17.01 -13.45
CA ASN A 107 8.52 16.83 -12.11
C ASN A 107 7.89 15.69 -11.28
N VAL A 108 7.29 14.69 -11.94
CA VAL A 108 6.49 13.63 -11.32
C VAL A 108 7.25 12.31 -11.23
N LEU A 109 8.25 12.11 -12.08
CA LEU A 109 9.13 10.93 -12.08
C LEU A 109 9.90 10.73 -10.77
N PRO A 110 10.42 11.77 -10.09
CA PRO A 110 11.09 11.60 -8.80
C PRO A 110 10.16 11.05 -7.71
N ALA A 111 8.84 11.27 -7.83
CA ALA A 111 7.87 10.76 -6.86
C ALA A 111 7.80 9.23 -6.85
N LEU A 112 8.16 8.56 -7.96
CA LEU A 112 8.27 7.09 -8.03
C LEU A 112 9.47 6.54 -7.25
N LEU A 113 10.49 7.38 -6.99
CA LEU A 113 11.66 7.02 -6.18
C LEU A 113 11.41 7.15 -4.68
N ASN A 114 10.16 7.38 -4.26
CA ASN A 114 9.84 7.47 -2.85
C ASN A 114 10.15 6.13 -2.14
N TRP A 115 11.10 6.17 -1.21
CA TRP A 115 11.57 5.00 -0.45
C TRP A 115 10.43 4.30 0.30
N ARG A 116 9.33 5.00 0.60
CA ARG A 116 8.14 4.43 1.27
C ARG A 116 7.47 3.31 0.46
N PHE A 117 7.70 3.24 -0.86
CA PHE A 117 7.22 2.12 -1.67
C PHE A 117 7.92 0.79 -1.32
N LEU A 118 9.06 0.82 -0.61
CA LEU A 118 9.67 -0.40 -0.07
C LEU A 118 8.71 -1.16 0.87
N PHE A 119 7.83 -0.46 1.59
CA PHE A 119 6.81 -1.10 2.42
C PHE A 119 5.77 -1.87 1.60
N VAL A 120 5.45 -1.41 0.39
CA VAL A 120 4.56 -2.15 -0.53
C VAL A 120 5.21 -3.49 -0.88
N ALA A 121 6.48 -3.47 -1.30
CA ALA A 121 7.23 -4.67 -1.64
C ALA A 121 7.37 -5.61 -0.43
N ALA A 122 7.63 -5.07 0.76
CA ALA A 122 7.74 -5.84 1.99
C ALA A 122 6.42 -6.53 2.36
N VAL A 123 5.29 -5.80 2.34
CA VAL A 123 3.96 -6.36 2.64
C VAL A 123 3.60 -7.44 1.62
N VAL A 124 3.75 -7.16 0.32
CA VAL A 124 3.43 -8.11 -0.76
C VAL A 124 4.31 -9.35 -0.66
N GLY A 125 5.62 -9.19 -0.48
CA GLY A 125 6.55 -10.29 -0.31
C GLY A 125 6.19 -11.15 0.89
N CYS A 126 6.03 -10.55 2.07
CA CYS A 126 5.61 -11.28 3.26
C CYS A 126 4.27 -12.00 3.07
N HIS A 127 3.32 -11.41 2.36
CA HIS A 127 2.02 -12.02 2.08
C HIS A 127 2.14 -13.27 1.21
N LEU A 128 2.93 -13.21 0.14
CA LEU A 128 3.14 -14.34 -0.76
C LEU A 128 3.85 -15.52 -0.07
N PHE A 129 4.81 -15.24 0.81
CA PHE A 129 5.55 -16.27 1.53
C PHE A 129 4.90 -16.70 2.86
N MET A 130 3.79 -16.06 3.28
CA MET A 130 3.20 -16.25 4.61
C MET A 130 2.85 -17.71 4.93
N ASN A 131 2.46 -18.49 3.92
CA ASN A 131 2.11 -19.89 4.11
C ASN A 131 3.34 -20.76 4.40
N GLU A 132 4.47 -20.47 3.74
CA GLU A 132 5.74 -21.17 3.94
C GLU A 132 6.35 -20.82 5.30
N LEU A 133 6.30 -19.54 5.67
CA LEU A 133 6.79 -19.04 6.96
C LEU A 133 6.11 -19.73 8.15
N ARG A 134 4.83 -20.07 8.01
CA ARG A 134 4.02 -20.68 9.08
C ARG A 134 4.25 -22.18 9.22
N ARG A 135 4.64 -22.85 8.12
CA ARG A 135 4.75 -24.30 8.05
C ARG A 135 5.98 -24.84 8.77
N ASN A 136 7.10 -24.10 8.73
CA ASN A 136 8.35 -24.50 9.36
C ASN A 136 8.52 -23.82 10.73
N ILE A 137 8.77 -24.60 11.78
CA ILE A 137 8.90 -24.09 13.16
C ILE A 137 10.08 -23.12 13.33
N LEU A 138 11.18 -23.34 12.58
CA LEU A 138 12.35 -22.48 12.61
C LEU A 138 12.05 -21.13 11.94
N LEU A 139 11.40 -21.15 10.78
CA LEU A 139 10.99 -19.91 10.11
C LEU A 139 9.95 -19.17 10.93
N ARG A 140 8.99 -19.88 11.53
CA ARG A 140 7.93 -19.30 12.35
C ARG A 140 8.49 -18.54 13.57
N SER A 141 9.48 -19.11 14.26
CA SER A 141 10.13 -18.46 15.41
C SER A 141 11.06 -17.32 14.99
N LEU A 142 11.82 -17.47 13.91
CA LEU A 142 12.65 -16.40 13.35
C LEU A 142 11.80 -15.20 12.91
N PHE A 143 10.76 -15.45 12.12
CA PHE A 143 9.91 -14.41 11.59
C PHE A 143 8.99 -13.78 12.65
N PHE A 144 8.72 -14.47 13.76
CA PHE A 144 8.13 -13.81 14.91
C PHE A 144 8.98 -12.63 15.38
N VAL A 145 10.30 -12.84 15.56
CA VAL A 145 11.22 -11.76 15.98
C VAL A 145 11.33 -10.68 14.91
N VAL A 146 11.43 -11.07 13.63
CA VAL A 146 11.50 -10.11 12.50
C VAL A 146 10.24 -9.25 12.42
N PHE A 147 9.05 -9.84 12.51
CA PHE A 147 7.80 -9.09 12.48
C PHE A 147 7.61 -8.22 13.72
N ALA A 148 8.11 -8.64 14.88
CA ALA A 148 8.10 -7.80 16.08
C ALA A 148 8.97 -6.55 15.85
N ALA A 149 10.20 -6.75 15.38
CA ALA A 149 11.11 -5.66 15.06
C ALA A 149 10.53 -4.73 13.98
N ALA A 150 9.95 -5.28 12.91
CA ALA A 150 9.33 -4.49 11.84
C ALA A 150 8.12 -3.70 12.33
N THR A 151 7.29 -4.29 13.18
CA THR A 151 6.14 -3.62 13.81
C THR A 151 6.61 -2.45 14.67
N LEU A 152 7.60 -2.69 15.53
CA LEU A 152 8.19 -1.65 16.38
C LEU A 152 8.85 -0.54 15.56
N ALA A 153 9.58 -0.89 14.49
CA ALA A 153 10.15 0.09 13.57
C ALA A 153 9.06 0.95 12.93
N CYS A 154 7.95 0.37 12.48
CA CYS A 154 6.86 1.16 11.89
C CYS A 154 6.14 2.07 12.91
N LEU A 155 6.10 1.69 14.19
CA LEU A 155 5.43 2.45 15.26
C LEU A 155 6.30 3.57 15.84
N PHE A 156 7.57 3.27 16.11
CA PHE A 156 8.45 4.12 16.90
C PHE A 156 9.55 4.79 16.09
N TRP A 157 9.87 4.25 14.91
CA TRP A 157 10.84 4.88 14.03
C TRP A 157 10.15 5.92 13.16
N SER A 158 10.37 7.19 13.49
CA SER A 158 10.10 8.27 12.54
C SER A 158 11.16 8.19 11.45
N PHE A 159 10.80 7.66 10.28
CA PHE A 159 11.65 7.73 9.08
C PHE A 159 11.71 9.14 8.47
N THR A 160 11.39 10.15 9.29
CA THR A 160 11.23 11.56 8.95
C THR A 160 12.01 12.48 9.90
N ILE A 161 12.68 11.94 10.93
CA ILE A 161 13.65 12.69 11.77
C ILE A 161 15.06 12.42 11.21
#